data_AF-A0A177FW47-F1
#
_entry.id   AF-A0A177FW47-F1
#
_cell.length_a   1.000
_cell.length_b   1.000
_cell.length_c   1.000
_cell.angle_alpha   90.00
_cell.angle_beta   90.00
_cell.angle_gamma   90.00
#
_symmetry.space_group_name_H-M   'P 1'
#
loop_
_entity.id
_entity.type
_entity.pdbx_description
1 polymer ?
#
loop_
_entity_poly.entity_id
_entity_poly.type
_entity_poly.pdbx_seq_one_letter_code
_entity_poly.pdbx_strand_id
1 'polypeptide(L)' 'MHALPGGNDLCFVTAVTSDDVVEHLEKCGVSVVQGPVARLGALGPITSVYCHDPDQNLIEIASYQG' A
#
# COMPACT_ATOMS: atom_id res chain seq x y z
N MET A 1 -10.35 24.45 -9.39
CA MET A 1 -10.93 23.12 -9.12
C MET A 1 -9.92 22.39 -8.26
N HIS A 2 -10.25 22.11 -6.99
CA HIS A 2 -9.39 21.31 -6.12
C HIS A 2 -9.77 19.83 -6.26
N ALA A 3 -8.79 18.94 -6.18
CA ALA A 3 -9.07 17.50 -6.07
C ALA A 3 -9.87 17.25 -4.78
N LEU A 4 -10.85 16.36 -4.85
CA LEU A 4 -11.61 15.93 -3.67
C LEU A 4 -10.70 15.01 -2.82
N PRO A 5 -10.65 15.19 -1.49
CA PRO A 5 -10.00 14.24 -0.59
C PRO A 5 -10.56 12.83 -0.78
N GLY A 6 -9.69 11.82 -0.72
CA GLY A 6 -10.07 10.41 -0.80
C GLY A 6 -10.31 9.87 -2.21
N GLY A 7 -10.05 10.68 -3.23
CA GLY A 7 -10.22 10.28 -4.63
C GLY A 7 -8.98 9.67 -5.28
N ASN A 8 -7.83 9.67 -4.60
CA ASN A 8 -6.58 9.20 -5.17
C ASN A 8 -6.34 7.72 -4.87
N ASP A 9 -5.76 7.02 -5.85
CA ASP A 9 -5.26 5.65 -5.76
C ASP A 9 -3.78 5.69 -6.16
N LEU A 10 -2.88 5.46 -5.19
CA LEU A 10 -1.45 5.70 -5.32
C LEU A 10 -0.66 4.43 -4.98
N CYS A 11 0.27 4.06 -5.86
CA CYS A 11 1.18 2.93 -5.67
C CYS A 11 2.60 3.40 -5.36
N PHE A 12 3.13 2.99 -4.21
CA PHE A 12 4.50 3.23 -3.79
C PHE A 12 5.26 1.91 -3.72
N VAL A 13 6.43 1.87 -4.35
CA VAL A 13 7.34 0.72 -4.27
C VAL A 13 8.28 0.89 -3.10
N THR A 14 8.41 -0.15 -2.28
CA THR A 14 9.34 -0.20 -1.15
C THR A 14 10.45 -1.24 -1.35
N ALA A 15 11.55 -1.07 -0.63
CA ALA A 15 12.71 -1.96 -0.62
C ALA A 15 12.72 -2.93 0.59
N VAL A 16 11.60 -3.05 1.30
CA VAL A 16 11.39 -4.03 2.37
C VAL A 16 10.32 -5.04 1.95
N THR A 17 10.18 -6.15 2.67
CA THR A 17 9.18 -7.18 2.36
C THR A 17 7.77 -6.68 2.66
N SER A 18 6.74 -7.27 2.05
CA SER A 18 5.35 -6.95 2.37
C SER A 18 4.98 -7.26 3.82
N ASP A 19 5.62 -8.26 4.42
CA ASP A 19 5.38 -8.66 5.81
C ASP A 19 5.92 -7.60 6.78
N ASP A 20 7.12 -7.06 6.51
CA ASP A 20 7.68 -5.94 7.27
C ASP A 20 6.77 -4.70 7.18
N VAL A 21 6.16 -4.46 6.01
CA VAL A 21 5.20 -3.37 5.82
C VAL A 21 3.96 -3.58 6.69
N VAL A 22 3.36 -4.78 6.67
CA VAL A 22 2.19 -5.08 7.51
C VAL A 22 2.51 -4.89 8.98
N GLU A 23 3.62 -5.45 9.46
CA GLU A 23 4.03 -5.33 10.85
C GLU A 23 4.26 -3.86 11.25
N HIS A 24 4.86 -3.06 10.36
CA HIS A 24 5.06 -1.64 10.59
C HIS A 24 3.74 -0.87 10.66
N LEU A 25 2.81 -1.12 9.74
CA LEU A 25 1.49 -0.48 9.73
C LEU A 25 0.70 -0.79 11.00
N GLU A 26 0.69 -2.05 11.43
CA GLU A 26 0.04 -2.48 12.67
C GLU A 26 0.65 -1.80 13.90
N LYS A 27 1.99 -1.72 13.99
CA LYS A 27 2.71 -1.00 15.06
C LYS A 27 2.36 0.49 15.09
N CYS A 28 2.09 1.08 13.93
CA CYS A 28 1.66 2.47 13.80
C CYS A 28 0.15 2.66 14.03
N GLY A 29 -0.63 1.59 14.27
CA GLY A 29 -2.08 1.66 14.42
C GLY A 29 -2.82 1.93 13.12
N VAL A 30 -2.18 1.70 11.96
CA VAL A 30 -2.78 1.85 10.64
C VAL A 30 -3.45 0.53 10.26
N SER A 31 -4.73 0.59 9.91
CA SER A 31 -5.48 -0.59 9.47
C SER A 31 -5.09 -0.98 8.05
N VAL A 32 -4.74 -2.25 7.86
CA VAL A 32 -4.56 -2.85 6.53
C VAL A 32 -5.93 -3.14 5.94
N VAL A 33 -6.22 -2.53 4.80
CA VAL A 33 -7.46 -2.71 4.03
C VAL A 33 -7.45 -4.07 3.33
N GLN A 34 -6.31 -4.43 2.75
CA GLN A 34 -6.10 -5.68 2.04
C GLN A 34 -4.60 -5.99 1.96
N GLY A 35 -4.24 -7.27 1.97
CA GLY A 35 -2.86 -7.73 1.76
C GLY A 35 -2.26 -8.41 2.99
N PRO A 36 -1.08 -9.04 2.84
CA PRO A 36 -0.25 -9.10 1.62
C PRO A 36 -0.92 -9.89 0.51
N VAL A 37 -0.95 -9.35 -0.72
CA VAL A 37 -1.57 -10.03 -1.87
C VAL A 37 -0.76 -9.84 -3.14
N ALA A 38 -0.67 -10.88 -3.97
CA ALA A 38 0.00 -10.79 -5.26
C ALA A 38 -0.74 -9.84 -6.23
N ARG A 39 0.04 -8.99 -6.89
CA ARG A 39 -0.38 -8.02 -7.90
C ARG A 39 0.63 -7.94 -9.03
N LEU A 40 0.26 -7.24 -10.10
CA LEU A 40 1.15 -6.95 -11.21
C LEU A 40 1.59 -5.49 -11.15
N GLY A 41 2.85 -5.28 -10.82
CA GLY A 41 3.49 -3.98 -10.87
C GLY A 41 3.99 -3.66 -12.27
N ALA A 42 4.46 -2.42 -12.45
CA ALA A 42 4.96 -1.94 -13.75
C ALA A 42 6.14 -2.77 -14.31
N LEU A 43 6.92 -3.43 -13.44
CA LEU A 43 8.09 -4.23 -13.83
C LEU A 43 7.88 -5.74 -13.68
N GLY A 44 6.70 -6.19 -13.25
CA GLY A 44 6.42 -7.60 -13.01
C GLY A 44 5.65 -7.87 -11.70
N PRO A 45 5.62 -9.12 -11.23
CA PRO A 45 4.90 -9.49 -10.01
C PRO A 45 5.41 -8.72 -8.78
N ILE A 46 4.47 -8.27 -7.96
CA ILE A 46 4.70 -7.61 -6.67
C ILE A 46 3.76 -8.20 -5.62
N THR A 47 4.11 -8.02 -4.35
CA THR A 47 3.19 -8.22 -3.23
C THR A 47 2.78 -6.86 -2.69
N SER A 48 1.47 -6.61 -2.68
CA SER A 48 0.89 -5.32 -2.31
C SER A 48 0.16 -5.40 -0.98
N VAL A 49 0.27 -4.32 -0.21
CA VAL A 49 -0.45 -4.05 1.04
C VAL A 49 -1.18 -2.73 0.87
N TYR A 50 -2.46 -2.68 1.23
CA TYR A 50 -3.30 -1.51 1.04
C TYR A 50 -3.70 -0.90 2.39
N CYS A 51 -3.69 0.43 2.47
CA CYS A 51 -4.23 1.18 3.60
C CYS A 51 -4.89 2.49 3.14
N HIS A 52 -5.50 3.21 4.08
CA HIS A 52 -6.00 4.55 3.85
C HIS A 52 -5.12 5.58 4.56
N ASP A 53 -4.87 6.69 3.88
CA ASP A 53 -4.32 7.88 4.52
C ASP A 53 -5.44 8.66 5.26
N PRO A 54 -5.11 9.74 6.01
CA PRO A 54 -6.11 10.51 6.75
C PRO A 54 -7.20 11.17 5.89
N ASP A 55 -6.93 11.39 4.61
CA ASP A 55 -7.88 11.94 3.63
C ASP A 55 -8.71 10.84 2.96
N GLN A 56 -8.54 9.58 3.36
CA GLN A 56 -9.16 8.38 2.80
C GLN A 56 -8.68 8.01 1.38
N ASN A 57 -7.52 8.53 0.94
CA ASN A 57 -6.93 8.06 -0.31
C ASN A 57 -6.55 6.58 -0.17
N LEU A 58 -6.63 5.82 -1.26
CA LEU A 58 -6.17 4.43 -1.28
C LEU A 58 -4.66 4.43 -1.53
N ILE A 59 -3.90 3.90 -0.58
CA ILE A 59 -2.46 3.78 -0.66
C ILE A 59 -2.10 2.31 -0.82
N GLU A 60 -1.47 1.97 -1.94
CA GLU A 60 -0.85 0.69 -2.19
C GLU A 60 0.66 0.78 -1.89
N ILE A 61 1.13 -0.07 -0.98
CA ILE A 61 2.54 -0.26 -0.69
C ILE A 61 2.95 -1.60 -1.29
N ALA A 62 3.73 -1.55 -2.36
CA ALA A 62 4.14 -2.69 -3.16
C ALA A 62 5.60 -3.06 -2.89
N SER A 63 5.89 -4.36 -2.79
CA SER A 63 7.25 -4.89 -2.76
C SER A 63 7.48 -5.87 -3.90
N TYR A 64 8.62 -5.75 -4.57
CA TYR A 64 9.12 -6.77 -5.51
C TYR A 64 9.86 -7.91 -4.80
N GLN A 65 10.10 -7.77 -3.49
CA GLN A 65 10.68 -8.79 -2.64
C GLN A 65 9.51 -9.51 -1.97
N GLY A 66 9.05 -10.59 -2.61
CA GLY A 66 8.01 -11.47 -2.09
C GLY A 66 8.47 -12.30 -0.92
#